data_AF-A0AAU0TBZ4-F1
#
_entry.id   AF-A0AAU0TBZ4-F1
#
_cell.length_a   1.000
_cell.length_b   1.000
_cell.length_c   1.000
_cell.angle_alpha   90.00
_cell.angle_beta   90.00
_cell.angle_gamma   90.00
#
_symmetry.space_group_name_H-M   'P 1'
#
loop_
_entity.id
_entity.type
_entity.pdbx_description
1 polymer ?
#
loop_
_entity_poly.entity_id
_entity_poly.type
_entity_poly.pdbx_seq_one_letter_code
_entity_poly.pdbx_strand_id
1 'polypeptide(L)'
;MTHNAIQRLLLKRFALAAGTYALALLLLWLAFFTGHYHQPLASVAVGSALVVISQAALFAVFLCGFNLRFADPSLTEWQVLLGLGWQTWLMASLDEARGAFLVFYVLILMFGLFHLAPRVFVRCALLVFFSFCAITLWEGYHFQLADPPMAALQACVLFIVLVWLVLYARYVQISRLRMRQRRFALQAHQDTLRGMMRQLEDLVATDELTGLFNRRHFLRLASRELNTMDATVVHGLALIDLDHFKRINDVHGHAAGDQVLQAFAGVATACLREGDVLARYGGEEFVVLLPDCDTERLTACCERLRIAFTDVELFGLKVNNLSLSAGMTLLELGDDLDDALQRADQALYRAKRDGRNRCAAAWENVDA
;
A
#
# COMPACT_ATOMS: atom_id res chain seq x y z
N MET A 1 0.23 -11.87 -8.09
CA MET A 1 0.96 -12.70 -7.11
C MET A 1 1.67 -13.81 -7.89
N THR A 2 2.96 -14.07 -7.63
CA THR A 2 3.69 -15.14 -8.31
C THR A 2 3.16 -16.53 -7.90
N HIS A 3 3.23 -17.54 -8.79
CA HIS A 3 2.82 -18.92 -8.48
C HIS A 3 3.45 -19.43 -7.17
N ASN A 4 4.71 -19.08 -6.93
CA ASN A 4 5.45 -19.42 -5.70
C ASN A 4 4.87 -18.75 -4.44
N ALA A 5 4.34 -17.53 -4.54
CA ALA A 5 3.71 -16.84 -3.40
C ALA A 5 2.36 -17.48 -3.02
N ILE A 6 1.57 -17.89 -4.01
CA ILE A 6 0.31 -18.61 -3.80
C ILE A 6 0.59 -19.95 -3.12
N GLN A 7 1.57 -20.72 -3.62
CA GLN A 7 1.89 -22.03 -3.05
C GLN A 7 2.41 -21.95 -1.61
N ARG A 8 3.25 -20.95 -1.28
CA ARG A 8 3.69 -20.71 0.11
C ARG A 8 2.51 -20.42 1.05
N LEU A 9 1.51 -19.67 0.59
CA LEU A 9 0.31 -19.37 1.37
C LEU A 9 -0.55 -20.64 1.59
N LEU A 10 -0.69 -21.48 0.57
CA LEU A 10 -1.41 -22.74 0.66
C LEU A 10 -0.72 -23.73 1.61
N LEU A 11 0.61 -23.84 1.57
CA LEU A 11 1.39 -24.67 2.49
C LEU A 11 1.26 -24.21 3.95
N LYS A 12 1.23 -22.90 4.22
CA LYS A 12 0.96 -22.39 5.59
C LYS A 12 -0.42 -22.80 6.09
N ARG A 13 -1.43 -22.82 5.22
CA ARG A 13 -2.80 -23.27 5.57
C ARG A 13 -2.85 -24.77 5.84
N PHE A 14 -2.19 -25.56 4.99
CA PHE A 14 -2.03 -27.00 5.21
C PHE A 14 -1.34 -27.28 6.56
N ALA A 15 -0.28 -26.54 6.91
CA ALA A 15 0.39 -26.70 8.20
C ALA A 15 -0.55 -26.44 9.40
N LEU A 16 -1.45 -25.44 9.29
CA LEU A 16 -2.47 -25.18 10.32
C LEU A 16 -3.44 -26.36 10.45
N ALA A 17 -3.87 -26.95 9.31
CA ALA A 17 -4.73 -28.13 9.30
C ALA A 17 -4.01 -29.34 9.90
N ALA A 18 -2.77 -29.61 9.51
CA ALA A 18 -1.95 -30.70 10.02
C ALA A 18 -1.81 -30.64 11.56
N GLY A 19 -1.81 -29.44 12.14
CA GLY A 19 -1.87 -29.27 13.60
C GLY A 19 -3.13 -29.87 14.23
N THR A 20 -4.29 -29.80 13.59
CA THR A 20 -5.53 -30.43 14.09
C THR A 20 -5.46 -31.96 14.05
N TYR A 21 -4.79 -32.53 13.05
CA TYR A 21 -4.52 -33.97 12.97
C TYR A 21 -3.52 -34.44 14.02
N ALA A 22 -2.47 -33.66 14.28
CA ALA A 22 -1.50 -33.96 15.33
C ALA A 22 -2.19 -33.97 16.71
N LEU A 23 -3.11 -33.03 16.95
CA LEU A 23 -3.92 -33.01 18.16
C LEU A 23 -4.80 -34.26 18.26
N ALA A 24 -5.49 -34.65 17.18
CA ALA A 24 -6.31 -35.87 17.14
C ALA A 24 -5.50 -37.14 17.46
N LEU A 25 -4.26 -37.24 16.95
CA LEU A 25 -3.34 -38.34 17.28
C LEU A 25 -2.96 -38.34 18.76
N LEU A 26 -2.59 -37.18 19.32
CA LEU A 26 -2.25 -37.06 20.74
C LEU A 26 -3.40 -37.55 21.63
N LEU A 27 -4.63 -37.25 21.24
CA LEU A 27 -5.83 -37.63 21.99
C LEU A 27 -6.18 -39.11 21.84
N LEU A 28 -5.99 -39.68 20.65
CA LEU A 28 -6.09 -41.12 20.44
C LEU A 28 -5.13 -41.87 21.39
N TRP A 29 -3.86 -41.43 21.48
CA TRP A 29 -2.89 -42.03 22.39
C TRP A 29 -3.25 -41.79 23.86
N LEU A 30 -3.76 -40.60 24.22
CA LEU A 30 -4.25 -40.33 25.57
C LEU A 30 -5.42 -41.25 25.96
N ALA A 31 -6.38 -41.46 25.06
CA ALA A 31 -7.49 -42.39 25.28
C ALA A 31 -7.01 -43.82 25.51
N PHE A 32 -5.99 -44.26 24.75
CA PHE A 32 -5.37 -45.57 24.92
C PHE A 32 -4.68 -45.71 26.28
N PHE A 33 -3.82 -44.77 26.66
CA PHE A 33 -3.09 -44.84 27.93
C PHE A 33 -3.98 -44.70 29.17
N THR A 34 -5.13 -44.04 29.03
CA THR A 34 -6.11 -43.90 30.12
C THR A 34 -7.10 -45.07 30.19
N GLY A 35 -7.01 -46.05 29.30
CA GLY A 35 -7.87 -47.23 29.29
C GLY A 35 -9.27 -47.03 28.72
N HIS A 36 -9.54 -45.90 28.06
CA HIS A 36 -10.85 -45.59 27.47
C HIS A 36 -10.98 -46.03 26.00
N TYR A 37 -9.98 -46.74 25.47
CA TYR A 37 -9.92 -47.24 24.10
C TYR A 37 -9.89 -48.76 24.10
N HIS A 38 -10.89 -49.41 23.50
CA HIS A 38 -11.14 -50.85 23.65
C HIS A 38 -10.27 -51.75 22.76
N GLN A 39 -9.70 -51.18 21.70
CA GLN A 39 -9.01 -51.97 20.68
C GLN A 39 -7.52 -52.17 21.06
N PRO A 40 -6.89 -53.28 20.61
CA PRO A 40 -5.52 -53.61 20.99
C PRO A 40 -4.50 -52.58 20.49
N LEU A 41 -3.31 -52.52 21.08
CA LEU A 41 -2.22 -51.61 20.66
C LEU A 41 -1.98 -51.58 19.15
N ALA A 42 -2.11 -52.74 18.49
CA ALA A 42 -1.98 -52.85 17.04
C ALA A 42 -2.96 -51.95 16.28
N SER A 43 -4.20 -51.84 16.74
CA SER A 43 -5.23 -50.98 16.12
C SER A 43 -4.90 -49.48 16.26
N VAL A 44 -4.41 -49.05 17.43
CA VAL A 44 -3.96 -47.67 17.67
C VAL A 44 -2.76 -47.33 16.80
N ALA A 45 -1.81 -48.25 16.70
CA ALA A 45 -0.62 -48.08 15.87
C ALA A 45 -0.98 -48.00 14.37
N VAL A 46 -1.85 -48.89 13.88
CA VAL A 46 -2.33 -48.88 12.49
C VAL A 46 -3.13 -47.61 12.20
N GLY A 47 -4.06 -47.22 13.07
CA GLY A 47 -4.82 -45.98 12.93
C GLY A 47 -3.93 -44.75 12.90
N SER A 48 -2.94 -44.69 13.80
CA SER A 48 -1.95 -43.62 13.82
C SER A 48 -1.14 -43.54 12.52
N ALA A 49 -0.68 -44.69 12.02
CA ALA A 49 0.05 -44.77 10.75
C ALA A 49 -0.82 -44.30 9.58
N LEU A 50 -2.09 -44.70 9.51
CA LEU A 50 -3.01 -44.30 8.45
C LEU A 50 -3.29 -42.79 8.46
N VAL A 51 -3.45 -42.18 9.64
CA VAL A 51 -3.59 -40.72 9.75
C VAL A 51 -2.34 -40.02 9.21
N VAL A 52 -1.14 -40.46 9.62
CA VAL A 52 0.13 -39.89 9.15
C VAL A 52 0.31 -40.07 7.64
N ILE A 53 0.00 -41.26 7.10
CA ILE A 53 0.04 -41.54 5.67
C ILE A 53 -0.93 -40.62 4.91
N SER A 54 -2.15 -40.41 5.43
CA SER A 54 -3.12 -39.51 4.80
C SER A 54 -2.62 -38.06 4.74
N GLN A 55 -1.92 -37.59 5.78
CA GLN A 55 -1.30 -36.25 5.80
C GLN A 55 -0.09 -36.17 4.86
N ALA A 56 0.75 -37.21 4.82
CA ALA A 56 1.89 -37.28 3.91
C ALA A 56 1.44 -37.28 2.43
N ALA A 57 0.35 -37.99 2.12
CA ALA A 57 -0.25 -37.99 0.78
C ALA A 57 -0.77 -36.59 0.39
N LEU A 58 -1.50 -35.91 1.28
CA LEU A 58 -1.93 -34.54 1.05
C LEU A 58 -0.74 -33.59 0.89
N PHE A 59 0.29 -33.72 1.72
CA PHE A 59 1.49 -32.91 1.62
C PHE A 59 2.22 -33.10 0.29
N ALA A 60 2.33 -34.35 -0.20
CA ALA A 60 2.89 -34.65 -1.51
C ALA A 60 2.10 -33.96 -2.64
N VAL A 61 0.76 -33.94 -2.55
CA VAL A 61 -0.11 -33.21 -3.51
C VAL A 61 0.20 -31.71 -3.53
N PHE A 62 0.50 -31.09 -2.37
CA PHE A 62 0.97 -29.70 -2.31
C PHE A 62 2.40 -29.53 -2.81
N LEU A 63 3.32 -30.47 -2.58
CA LEU A 63 4.69 -30.37 -3.09
C LEU A 63 4.74 -30.48 -4.62
N CYS A 64 3.96 -31.37 -5.21
CA CYS A 64 3.90 -31.56 -6.66
C CYS A 64 3.07 -30.48 -7.37
N GLY A 65 2.46 -29.53 -6.65
CA GLY A 65 1.60 -28.48 -7.22
C GLY A 65 0.29 -29.00 -7.81
N PHE A 66 -0.02 -30.28 -7.63
CA PHE A 66 -1.21 -30.92 -8.19
C PHE A 66 -2.50 -30.36 -7.57
N ASN A 67 -2.41 -29.85 -6.33
CA ASN A 67 -3.50 -29.13 -5.66
C ASN A 67 -4.05 -27.96 -6.49
N LEU A 68 -3.24 -27.30 -7.31
CA LEU A 68 -3.65 -26.15 -8.14
C LEU A 68 -4.63 -26.52 -9.27
N ARG A 69 -4.77 -27.82 -9.59
CA ARG A 69 -5.71 -28.31 -10.62
C ARG A 69 -7.15 -28.42 -10.10
N PHE A 70 -7.35 -28.37 -8.79
CA PHE A 70 -8.67 -28.47 -8.18
C PHE A 70 -9.35 -27.11 -8.08
N ALA A 71 -10.69 -27.10 -8.07
CA ALA A 71 -11.50 -25.89 -7.91
C ALA A 71 -11.24 -25.16 -6.58
N ASP A 72 -10.91 -25.91 -5.52
CA ASP A 72 -10.33 -25.37 -4.29
C ASP A 72 -8.85 -25.80 -4.18
N PRO A 73 -7.89 -24.92 -4.53
CA PRO A 73 -6.47 -25.21 -4.43
C PRO A 73 -5.97 -25.50 -3.01
N SER A 74 -6.75 -25.10 -2.00
CA SER A 74 -6.43 -25.37 -0.60
C SER A 74 -6.91 -26.74 -0.13
N LEU A 75 -7.68 -27.48 -0.95
CA LEU A 75 -8.22 -28.80 -0.62
C LEU A 75 -8.88 -28.82 0.78
N THR A 76 -9.54 -27.72 1.18
CA THR A 76 -10.00 -27.56 2.56
C THR A 76 -11.19 -28.49 2.83
N GLU A 77 -12.09 -28.68 1.87
CA GLU A 77 -13.20 -29.65 1.99
C GLU A 77 -12.68 -31.08 2.22
N TRP A 78 -11.69 -31.51 1.43
CA TRP A 78 -11.06 -32.83 1.59
C TRP A 78 -10.36 -32.99 2.94
N GLN A 79 -9.63 -31.97 3.39
CA GLN A 79 -9.00 -31.97 4.71
C GLN A 79 -10.01 -32.00 5.85
N VAL A 80 -11.15 -31.31 5.73
CA VAL A 80 -12.20 -31.39 6.75
C VAL A 80 -12.84 -32.78 6.74
N LEU A 81 -13.22 -33.31 5.57
CA LEU A 81 -13.85 -34.63 5.46
C LEU A 81 -12.96 -35.76 5.99
N LEU A 82 -11.66 -35.73 5.68
CA LEU A 82 -10.70 -36.71 6.22
C LEU A 82 -10.58 -36.60 7.74
N GLY A 83 -10.51 -35.38 8.28
CA GLY A 83 -10.50 -35.16 9.73
C GLY A 83 -11.76 -35.69 10.41
N LEU A 84 -12.93 -35.40 9.82
CA LEU A 84 -14.23 -35.91 10.31
C LEU A 84 -14.29 -37.44 10.25
N GLY A 85 -13.77 -38.07 9.19
CA GLY A 85 -13.70 -39.51 9.05
C GLY A 85 -12.83 -40.16 10.13
N TRP A 86 -11.62 -39.64 10.36
CA TRP A 86 -10.74 -40.14 11.42
C TRP A 86 -11.32 -39.92 12.81
N GLN A 87 -11.96 -38.78 13.05
CA GLN A 87 -12.64 -38.51 14.30
C GLN A 87 -13.83 -39.45 14.53
N THR A 88 -14.57 -39.80 13.48
CA THR A 88 -15.66 -40.78 13.54
C THR A 88 -15.14 -42.18 13.86
N TRP A 89 -14.03 -42.58 13.25
CA TRP A 89 -13.38 -43.85 13.53
C TRP A 89 -12.87 -43.94 14.98
N LEU A 90 -12.25 -42.87 15.48
CA LEU A 90 -11.85 -42.76 16.89
C LEU A 90 -13.06 -42.89 17.81
N MET A 91 -14.15 -42.17 17.52
CA MET A 91 -15.38 -42.22 18.31
C MET A 91 -15.99 -43.62 18.42
N ALA A 92 -16.00 -44.37 17.32
CA ALA A 92 -16.49 -45.75 17.30
C ALA A 92 -15.64 -46.71 18.15
N SER A 93 -14.45 -46.30 18.58
CA SER A 93 -13.51 -47.11 19.38
C SER A 93 -13.43 -46.69 20.86
N LEU A 94 -14.14 -45.62 21.23
CA LEU A 94 -14.21 -45.08 22.59
C LEU A 94 -15.49 -45.56 23.29
N ASP A 95 -15.47 -45.69 24.61
CA ASP A 95 -16.68 -46.04 25.39
C ASP A 95 -17.32 -44.81 26.02
N GLU A 96 -17.41 -44.74 27.36
CA GLU A 96 -18.05 -43.65 28.11
C GLU A 96 -17.37 -42.29 27.88
N ALA A 97 -16.10 -42.30 27.44
CA ALA A 97 -15.32 -41.10 27.18
C ALA A 97 -15.78 -40.28 25.96
N ARG A 98 -16.68 -40.79 25.11
CA ARG A 98 -17.12 -40.11 23.87
C ARG A 98 -17.52 -38.66 24.07
N GLY A 99 -18.24 -38.36 25.14
CA GLY A 99 -18.67 -37.00 25.46
C GLY A 99 -17.50 -36.00 25.50
N ALA A 100 -16.37 -36.40 26.07
CA ALA A 100 -15.17 -35.55 26.16
C ALA A 100 -14.52 -35.28 24.80
N PHE A 101 -14.70 -36.17 23.82
CA PHE A 101 -14.09 -36.05 22.50
C PHE A 101 -15.01 -35.35 21.47
N LEU A 102 -16.28 -35.06 21.81
CA LEU A 102 -17.20 -34.37 20.90
C LEU A 102 -16.69 -32.98 20.48
N VAL A 103 -15.93 -32.33 21.34
CA VAL A 103 -15.31 -31.02 21.06
C VAL A 103 -14.39 -31.07 19.83
N PHE A 104 -13.82 -32.22 19.47
CA PHE A 104 -12.91 -32.33 18.32
C PHE A 104 -13.64 -32.26 16.99
N TYR A 105 -14.90 -32.70 16.92
CA TYR A 105 -15.74 -32.41 15.75
C TYR A 105 -15.91 -30.91 15.54
N VAL A 106 -16.14 -30.17 16.63
CA VAL A 106 -16.28 -28.71 16.59
C VAL A 106 -14.97 -28.06 16.16
N LEU A 107 -13.82 -28.50 16.68
CA LEU A 107 -12.51 -27.98 16.29
C LEU A 107 -12.19 -28.21 14.81
N ILE A 108 -12.50 -29.40 14.28
CA ILE A 108 -12.31 -29.71 12.85
C ILE A 108 -13.22 -28.83 11.99
N LEU A 109 -14.49 -28.67 12.37
CA LEU A 109 -15.41 -27.78 11.66
C LEU A 109 -15.00 -26.30 11.77
N MET A 110 -14.43 -25.88 12.90
CA MET A 110 -13.94 -24.51 13.09
C MET A 110 -12.83 -24.13 12.11
N PHE A 111 -11.99 -25.09 11.69
CA PHE A 111 -11.04 -24.88 10.60
C PHE A 111 -11.74 -24.59 9.26
N GLY A 112 -12.83 -25.31 8.98
CA GLY A 112 -13.66 -25.13 7.79
C GLY A 112 -14.46 -23.82 7.76
N LEU A 113 -14.66 -23.16 8.91
CA LEU A 113 -15.49 -21.96 9.09
C LEU A 113 -15.20 -20.84 8.09
N PHE A 114 -13.91 -20.61 7.83
CA PHE A 114 -13.44 -19.46 7.04
C PHE A 114 -13.19 -19.76 5.57
N HIS A 115 -13.22 -21.04 5.18
CA HIS A 115 -12.74 -21.52 3.89
C HIS A 115 -13.81 -22.29 3.11
N LEU A 116 -14.74 -22.95 3.79
CA LEU A 116 -15.81 -23.70 3.16
C LEU A 116 -16.99 -22.80 2.78
N ALA A 117 -17.61 -23.09 1.65
CA ALA A 117 -18.90 -22.50 1.30
C ALA A 117 -19.97 -22.91 2.34
N PRO A 118 -20.97 -22.05 2.63
CA PRO A 118 -21.96 -22.36 3.67
C PRO A 118 -22.73 -23.66 3.42
N ARG A 119 -23.00 -24.00 2.15
CA ARG A 119 -23.64 -25.28 1.77
C ARG A 119 -22.77 -26.50 2.13
N VAL A 120 -21.46 -26.39 1.91
CA VAL A 120 -20.49 -27.45 2.23
C VAL A 120 -20.32 -27.58 3.74
N PHE A 121 -20.31 -26.44 4.46
CA PHE A 121 -20.25 -26.42 5.92
C PHE A 121 -21.46 -27.14 6.55
N VAL A 122 -22.67 -26.85 6.08
CA VAL A 122 -23.90 -27.53 6.53
C VAL A 122 -23.84 -29.02 6.27
N ARG A 123 -23.38 -29.45 5.08
CA ARG A 123 -23.17 -30.87 4.76
C ARG A 123 -22.21 -31.54 5.75
N CYS A 124 -21.09 -30.89 6.08
CA CYS A 124 -20.12 -31.42 7.04
C CYS A 124 -20.71 -31.53 8.46
N ALA A 125 -21.49 -30.53 8.88
CA ALA A 125 -22.19 -30.58 10.18
C ALA A 125 -23.25 -31.70 10.24
N LEU A 126 -24.03 -31.89 9.17
CA LEU A 126 -24.98 -33.00 9.07
C LEU A 126 -24.27 -34.35 9.08
N LEU A 127 -23.14 -34.47 8.36
CA LEU A 127 -22.32 -35.68 8.37
C LEU A 127 -21.88 -36.03 9.80
N VAL A 128 -21.38 -35.06 10.57
CA VAL A 128 -21.00 -35.27 11.98
C VAL A 128 -22.18 -35.80 12.81
N PHE A 129 -23.33 -35.15 12.72
CA PHE A 129 -24.50 -35.53 13.49
C PHE A 129 -24.97 -36.95 13.16
N PHE A 130 -25.13 -37.26 11.88
CA PHE A 130 -25.58 -38.59 11.44
C PHE A 130 -24.55 -39.67 11.71
N SER A 131 -23.25 -39.40 11.57
CA SER A 131 -22.19 -40.34 11.94
C SER A 131 -22.23 -40.68 13.43
N PHE A 132 -22.41 -39.68 14.30
CA PHE A 132 -22.52 -39.91 15.74
C PHE A 132 -23.78 -40.71 16.09
N CYS A 133 -24.94 -40.33 15.54
CA CYS A 133 -26.18 -41.08 15.74
C CYS A 133 -26.09 -42.52 15.22
N ALA A 134 -25.42 -42.76 14.09
CA ALA A 134 -25.24 -44.09 13.53
C ALA A 134 -24.42 -44.99 14.46
N ILE A 135 -23.33 -44.47 15.05
CA ILE A 135 -22.53 -45.22 16.05
C ILE A 135 -23.39 -45.56 17.27
N THR A 136 -24.12 -44.59 17.82
CA THR A 136 -24.99 -44.82 18.99
C THR A 136 -26.11 -45.84 18.71
N LEU A 137 -26.73 -45.77 17.53
CA LEU A 137 -27.77 -46.71 17.13
C LEU A 137 -27.22 -48.11 16.90
N TRP A 138 -26.02 -48.22 16.31
CA TRP A 138 -25.34 -49.49 16.10
C TRP A 138 -25.09 -50.22 17.42
N GLU A 139 -24.60 -49.53 18.44
CA GLU A 139 -24.38 -50.12 19.77
C GLU A 139 -25.67 -50.42 20.52
N GLY A 140 -26.68 -49.56 20.37
CA GLY A 140 -28.01 -49.83 20.88
C GLY A 140 -28.59 -51.13 20.30
N TYR A 141 -28.41 -51.36 19.00
CA TYR A 141 -28.85 -52.59 18.32
C TYR A 141 -28.08 -53.83 18.81
N HIS A 142 -26.78 -53.68 19.10
CA HIS A 142 -25.94 -54.77 19.61
C HIS A 142 -25.99 -54.94 21.14
N PHE A 143 -26.87 -54.23 21.85
CA PHE A 143 -26.98 -54.23 23.32
C PHE A 143 -25.66 -53.91 24.05
N GLN A 144 -24.79 -53.12 23.41
CA GLN A 144 -23.49 -52.68 23.95
C GLN A 144 -23.55 -51.27 24.55
N LEU A 145 -24.70 -50.59 24.43
CA LEU A 145 -24.88 -49.24 24.93
C LEU A 145 -25.08 -49.23 26.45
N ALA A 146 -24.03 -48.85 27.20
CA ALA A 146 -24.02 -48.86 28.66
C ALA A 146 -25.04 -47.89 29.28
N ASP A 147 -25.17 -46.67 28.74
CA ASP A 147 -26.05 -45.62 29.27
C ASP A 147 -26.83 -44.91 28.14
N PRO A 148 -28.04 -45.42 27.79
CA PRO A 148 -28.90 -44.81 26.77
C PRO A 148 -29.27 -43.34 27.03
N PRO A 149 -29.66 -42.91 28.26
CA PRO A 149 -29.97 -41.51 28.50
C PRO A 149 -28.75 -40.59 28.35
N MET A 150 -27.55 -41.00 28.76
CA MET A 150 -26.33 -40.22 28.50
C MET A 150 -26.04 -40.08 27.01
N ALA A 151 -26.20 -41.16 26.23
CA ALA A 151 -26.00 -41.11 24.78
C ALA A 151 -27.01 -40.19 24.07
N ALA A 152 -28.27 -40.19 24.52
CA ALA A 152 -29.29 -39.26 24.04
C ALA A 152 -28.95 -37.81 24.39
N LEU A 153 -28.47 -37.55 25.62
CA LEU A 153 -28.01 -36.23 26.04
C LEU A 153 -26.85 -35.74 25.15
N GLN A 154 -25.85 -36.60 24.88
CA GLN A 154 -24.73 -36.28 24.01
C GLN A 154 -25.17 -35.92 22.58
N ALA A 155 -26.13 -36.67 22.00
CA ALA A 155 -26.68 -36.38 20.69
C ALA A 155 -27.42 -35.03 20.66
N CYS A 156 -28.22 -34.72 21.68
CA CYS A 156 -28.91 -33.44 21.82
C CYS A 156 -27.92 -32.27 21.95
N VAL A 157 -26.90 -32.42 22.80
CA VAL A 157 -25.84 -31.40 22.97
C VAL A 157 -25.11 -31.17 21.65
N LEU A 158 -24.72 -32.24 20.95
CA LEU A 158 -24.06 -32.16 19.65
C LEU A 158 -24.95 -31.44 18.62
N PHE A 159 -26.24 -31.76 18.55
CA PHE A 159 -27.18 -31.09 17.67
C PHE A 159 -27.26 -29.58 17.93
N ILE A 160 -27.43 -29.18 19.20
CA ILE A 160 -27.52 -27.77 19.59
C ILE A 160 -26.23 -27.03 19.21
N VAL A 161 -25.07 -27.61 19.51
CA VAL A 161 -23.76 -27.03 19.18
C VAL A 161 -23.56 -26.91 17.68
N LEU A 162 -23.94 -27.92 16.89
CA LEU A 162 -23.81 -27.89 15.42
C LEU A 162 -24.74 -26.85 14.80
N VAL A 163 -25.98 -26.72 15.27
CA VAL A 163 -26.91 -25.68 14.84
C VAL A 163 -26.32 -24.30 15.12
N TRP A 164 -25.81 -24.08 16.34
CA TRP A 164 -25.15 -22.83 16.70
C TRP A 164 -23.93 -22.54 15.81
N LEU A 165 -23.10 -23.54 15.55
CA LEU A 165 -21.90 -23.41 14.73
C LEU A 165 -22.25 -23.07 13.27
N VAL A 166 -23.31 -23.65 12.71
CA VAL A 166 -23.81 -23.32 11.36
C VAL A 166 -24.32 -21.87 11.30
N LEU A 167 -25.08 -21.41 12.31
CA LEU A 167 -25.54 -20.03 12.39
C LEU A 167 -24.35 -19.05 12.51
N TYR A 168 -23.37 -19.38 13.34
CA TYR A 168 -22.15 -18.61 13.51
C TYR A 168 -21.33 -18.53 12.22
N ALA A 169 -21.15 -19.66 11.53
CA ALA A 169 -20.48 -19.73 10.22
C ALA A 169 -21.12 -18.79 9.21
N ARG A 170 -22.46 -18.82 9.12
CA ARG A 170 -23.22 -17.93 8.24
C ARG A 170 -23.00 -16.45 8.62
N TYR A 171 -23.05 -16.10 9.89
CA TYR A 171 -22.81 -14.72 10.36
C TYR A 171 -21.42 -14.22 9.98
N VAL A 172 -20.38 -15.03 10.25
CA VAL A 172 -18.98 -14.71 9.95
C VAL A 172 -18.77 -14.49 8.45
N GLN A 173 -19.33 -15.36 7.61
CA GLN A 173 -19.20 -15.25 6.15
C GLN A 173 -19.88 -13.98 5.61
N ILE A 174 -21.10 -13.69 6.06
CA ILE A 174 -21.82 -12.46 5.69
C ILE A 174 -21.07 -11.22 6.17
N SER A 175 -20.51 -11.25 7.37
CA SER A 175 -19.68 -10.16 7.90
C SER A 175 -18.43 -9.91 7.04
N ARG A 176 -17.75 -10.98 6.59
CA ARG A 176 -16.59 -10.90 5.69
C ARG A 176 -16.92 -10.28 4.34
N LEU A 177 -18.05 -10.66 3.74
CA LEU A 177 -18.50 -10.07 2.48
C LEU A 177 -18.77 -8.57 2.62
N ARG A 178 -19.45 -8.16 3.70
CA ARG A 178 -19.69 -6.75 4.03
C ARG A 178 -18.40 -5.96 4.24
N MET A 179 -17.42 -6.54 4.94
CA MET A 179 -16.12 -5.90 5.15
C MET A 179 -15.35 -5.68 3.84
N ARG A 180 -15.41 -6.63 2.89
CA ARG A 180 -14.78 -6.45 1.57
C ARG A 180 -15.40 -5.30 0.80
N GLN A 181 -16.73 -5.20 0.78
CA GLN A 181 -17.42 -4.09 0.10
C GLN A 181 -17.07 -2.73 0.71
N ARG A 182 -17.03 -2.63 2.05
CA ARG A 182 -16.62 -1.39 2.74
C ARG A 182 -15.20 -0.95 2.38
N ARG A 183 -14.26 -1.90 2.25
CA ARG A 183 -12.88 -1.57 1.86
C ARG A 183 -12.81 -0.97 0.46
N PHE A 184 -13.53 -1.53 -0.50
CA PHE A 184 -13.57 -0.98 -1.86
C PHE A 184 -14.18 0.42 -1.91
N ALA A 185 -15.29 0.65 -1.20
CA ALA A 185 -15.93 1.97 -1.13
C ALA A 185 -15.01 3.02 -0.49
N LEU A 186 -14.33 2.67 0.60
CA LEU A 186 -13.37 3.57 1.26
C LEU A 186 -12.21 3.93 0.35
N GLN A 187 -11.68 2.96 -0.41
CA GLN A 187 -10.58 3.18 -1.34
C GLN A 187 -10.98 4.13 -2.48
N ALA A 188 -12.16 3.91 -3.08
CA ALA A 188 -12.69 4.81 -4.12
C ALA A 188 -12.88 6.25 -3.59
N HIS A 189 -13.35 6.40 -2.35
CA HIS A 189 -13.51 7.71 -1.73
C HIS A 189 -12.16 8.41 -1.49
N GLN A 190 -11.15 7.67 -1.01
CA GLN A 190 -9.79 8.21 -0.85
C GLN A 190 -9.17 8.66 -2.17
N ASP A 191 -9.35 7.88 -3.24
CA ASP A 191 -8.80 8.24 -4.55
C ASP A 191 -9.49 9.50 -5.12
N THR A 192 -10.80 9.66 -4.88
CA THR A 192 -11.55 10.86 -5.25
C THR A 192 -11.04 12.09 -4.50
N LEU A 193 -10.87 11.99 -3.17
CA LEU A 193 -10.34 13.09 -2.35
C LEU A 193 -8.93 13.50 -2.77
N ARG A 194 -8.04 12.53 -3.05
CA ARG A 194 -6.70 12.82 -3.58
C ARG A 194 -6.77 13.54 -4.93
N GLY A 195 -7.69 13.15 -5.80
CA GLY A 195 -7.93 13.84 -7.07
C GLY A 195 -8.33 15.30 -6.86
N MET A 196 -9.30 15.55 -5.98
CA MET A 196 -9.74 16.91 -5.64
C MET A 196 -8.63 17.74 -4.99
N MET A 197 -7.84 17.15 -4.08
CA MET A 197 -6.70 17.84 -3.46
C MET A 197 -5.67 18.27 -4.49
N ARG A 198 -5.35 17.42 -5.47
CA ARG A 198 -4.45 17.82 -6.58
C ARG A 198 -5.02 18.97 -7.40
N GLN A 199 -6.33 18.96 -7.67
CA GLN A 199 -6.99 20.07 -8.38
C GLN A 199 -6.95 21.36 -7.56
N LEU A 200 -7.10 21.29 -6.24
CA LEU A 200 -6.95 22.46 -5.36
C LEU A 200 -5.49 22.95 -5.32
N GLU A 201 -4.52 22.05 -5.24
CA GLU A 201 -3.09 22.38 -5.35
C GLU A 201 -2.78 23.05 -6.70
N ASP A 202 -3.41 22.62 -7.79
CA ASP A 202 -3.27 23.24 -9.12
C ASP A 202 -3.87 24.66 -9.21
N LEU A 203 -4.80 25.00 -8.30
CA LEU A 203 -5.39 26.35 -8.17
C LEU A 203 -4.53 27.29 -7.34
N VAL A 204 -3.57 26.79 -6.55
CA VAL A 204 -2.62 27.65 -5.85
C VAL A 204 -1.60 28.15 -6.89
N ALA A 205 -1.77 29.40 -7.32
CA ALA A 205 -0.92 30.03 -8.34
C ALA A 205 0.36 30.64 -7.76
N THR A 206 0.38 30.95 -6.46
CA THR A 206 1.40 31.78 -5.82
C THR A 206 2.19 31.01 -4.75
N ASP A 207 3.41 31.45 -4.48
CA ASP A 207 4.25 31.04 -3.36
C ASP A 207 3.85 31.81 -2.10
N GLU A 208 3.57 31.10 -1.01
CA GLU A 208 3.05 31.72 0.23
C GLU A 208 4.03 32.69 0.89
N LEU A 209 5.34 32.47 0.73
CA LEU A 209 6.36 33.29 1.38
C LEU A 209 6.60 34.61 0.64
N THR A 210 6.74 34.53 -0.68
CA THR A 210 7.15 35.67 -1.53
C THR A 210 5.98 36.38 -2.20
N GLY A 211 4.80 35.75 -2.27
CA GLY A 211 3.64 36.25 -3.00
C GLY A 211 3.77 36.19 -4.53
N LEU A 212 4.92 35.75 -5.05
CA LEU A 212 5.17 35.58 -6.49
C LEU A 212 4.44 34.35 -7.02
N PHE A 213 4.36 34.19 -8.35
CA PHE A 213 3.91 32.92 -8.91
C PHE A 213 4.82 31.77 -8.47
N ASN A 214 4.25 30.59 -8.26
CA ASN A 214 5.06 29.40 -8.03
C ASN A 214 5.55 28.80 -9.36
N ARG A 215 6.56 27.92 -9.28
CA ARG A 215 7.12 27.20 -10.43
C ARG A 215 6.07 26.62 -11.36
N ARG A 216 5.03 25.96 -10.82
CA ARG A 216 3.99 25.30 -11.63
C ARG A 216 3.15 26.32 -12.42
N HIS A 217 2.77 27.43 -11.79
CA HIS A 217 2.05 28.50 -12.47
C HIS A 217 2.89 29.17 -13.56
N PHE A 218 4.19 29.41 -13.29
CA PHE A 218 5.14 29.91 -14.27
C PHE A 218 5.22 29.02 -15.51
N LEU A 219 5.46 27.71 -15.35
CA LEU A 219 5.59 26.79 -16.48
C LEU A 219 4.35 26.81 -17.37
N ARG A 220 3.16 26.90 -16.78
CA ARG A 220 1.89 27.01 -17.52
C ARG A 220 1.78 28.34 -18.28
N LEU A 221 2.18 29.46 -17.69
CA LEU A 221 2.18 30.76 -18.36
C LEU A 221 3.22 30.79 -19.50
N ALA A 222 4.45 30.38 -19.23
CA ALA A 222 5.52 30.35 -20.21
C ALA A 222 5.19 29.44 -21.40
N SER A 223 4.64 28.25 -21.14
CA SER A 223 4.16 27.35 -22.20
C SER A 223 3.04 27.99 -23.03
N ARG A 224 2.16 28.77 -22.40
CA ARG A 224 1.09 29.47 -23.10
C ARG A 224 1.64 30.57 -24.01
N GLU A 225 2.54 31.41 -23.50
CA GLU A 225 3.20 32.46 -24.27
C GLU A 225 3.95 31.90 -25.48
N LEU A 226 4.73 30.82 -25.28
CA LEU A 226 5.43 30.11 -26.37
C LEU A 226 4.47 29.58 -27.46
N ASN A 227 3.33 29.02 -27.07
CA ASN A 227 2.34 28.49 -28.02
C ASN A 227 1.60 29.59 -28.79
N THR A 228 1.57 30.82 -28.27
CA THR A 228 0.92 31.97 -28.92
C THR A 228 1.91 32.93 -29.56
N MET A 229 3.21 32.61 -29.54
CA MET A 229 4.28 33.44 -30.08
C MET A 229 4.20 33.50 -31.61
N ASP A 230 4.37 34.70 -32.17
CA ASP A 230 4.53 34.92 -33.60
C ASP A 230 6.00 34.74 -34.01
N ALA A 231 6.26 34.36 -35.27
CA ALA A 231 7.60 34.08 -35.77
C ALA A 231 8.60 35.25 -35.70
N THR A 232 8.12 36.49 -35.53
CA THR A 232 8.96 37.69 -35.42
C THR A 232 9.18 38.16 -33.98
N VAL A 233 8.58 37.49 -33.00
CA VAL A 233 8.64 37.87 -31.59
C VAL A 233 9.60 36.93 -30.87
N VAL A 234 10.44 37.49 -30.00
CA VAL A 234 11.30 36.74 -29.09
C VAL A 234 10.95 37.09 -27.65
N HIS A 235 11.09 36.14 -26.73
CA HIS A 235 10.90 36.38 -25.31
C HIS A 235 12.22 36.21 -24.57
N GLY A 236 12.44 37.04 -23.55
CA GLY A 236 13.61 36.91 -22.68
C GLY A 236 13.31 35.96 -21.53
N LEU A 237 14.19 34.99 -21.28
CA LEU A 237 14.09 34.07 -20.15
C LEU A 237 15.35 34.21 -19.28
N ALA A 238 15.16 34.38 -17.98
CA ALA A 238 16.27 34.42 -17.03
C ALA A 238 16.00 33.54 -15.80
N LEU A 239 16.99 32.72 -15.43
CA LEU A 239 17.07 32.07 -14.14
C LEU A 239 17.98 32.88 -13.22
N ILE A 240 17.50 33.16 -12.01
CA ILE A 240 18.15 33.99 -11.01
C ILE A 240 18.35 33.17 -9.74
N ASP A 241 19.52 33.28 -9.13
CA ASP A 241 19.82 32.61 -7.87
C ASP A 241 20.52 33.57 -6.91
N LEU A 242 20.10 33.53 -5.64
CA LEU A 242 20.65 34.40 -4.60
C LEU A 242 21.98 33.85 -4.09
N ASP A 243 23.03 34.62 -4.27
CA ASP A 243 24.39 34.19 -3.97
C ASP A 243 24.59 33.99 -2.47
N HIS A 244 25.18 32.84 -2.11
CA HIS A 244 25.49 32.47 -0.73
C HIS A 244 24.26 32.38 0.21
N PHE A 245 23.05 32.17 -0.31
CA PHE A 245 21.83 32.10 0.49
C PHE A 245 21.90 31.08 1.65
N LYS A 246 22.42 29.88 1.39
CA LYS A 246 22.65 28.89 2.46
C LYS A 246 23.49 29.43 3.62
N ARG A 247 24.54 30.22 3.34
CA ARG A 247 25.38 30.82 4.39
C ARG A 247 24.60 31.85 5.21
N ILE A 248 23.67 32.57 4.59
CA ILE A 248 22.79 33.51 5.31
C ILE A 248 21.91 32.74 6.29
N ASN A 249 21.30 31.63 5.85
CA ASN A 249 20.52 30.75 6.73
C ASN A 249 21.37 30.17 7.87
N ASP A 250 22.59 29.73 7.57
CA ASP A 250 23.47 29.11 8.56
C ASP A 250 23.94 30.12 9.63
N VAL A 251 24.15 31.39 9.26
CA VAL A 251 24.67 32.43 10.17
C VAL A 251 23.55 33.17 10.90
N HIS A 252 22.43 33.46 10.23
CA HIS A 252 21.38 34.34 10.73
C HIS A 252 20.05 33.61 11.00
N GLY A 253 19.96 32.32 10.67
CA GLY A 253 18.76 31.50 10.82
C GLY A 253 17.79 31.61 9.64
N HIS A 254 16.87 30.65 9.55
CA HIS A 254 15.91 30.56 8.44
C HIS A 254 14.99 31.79 8.33
N ALA A 255 14.59 32.40 9.44
CA ALA A 255 13.77 33.61 9.43
C ALA A 255 14.46 34.79 8.73
N ALA A 256 15.79 34.86 8.80
CA ALA A 256 16.58 35.87 8.09
C ALA A 256 16.63 35.57 6.59
N GLY A 257 16.78 34.30 6.21
CA GLY A 257 16.66 33.88 4.80
C GLY A 257 15.29 34.20 4.20
N ASP A 258 14.22 33.98 4.96
CA ASP A 258 12.86 34.32 4.54
C ASP A 258 12.71 35.82 4.24
N GLN A 259 13.28 36.69 5.09
CA GLN A 259 13.30 38.13 4.84
C GLN A 259 14.08 38.50 3.58
N VAL A 260 15.21 37.84 3.31
CA VAL A 260 15.99 38.05 2.08
C VAL A 260 15.18 37.68 0.83
N LEU A 261 14.47 36.54 0.87
CA LEU A 261 13.62 36.10 -0.25
C LEU A 261 12.46 37.06 -0.49
N GLN A 262 11.81 37.54 0.57
CA GLN A 262 10.74 38.53 0.49
C GLN A 262 11.24 39.87 -0.06
N ALA A 263 12.42 40.32 0.37
CA ALA A 263 13.02 41.55 -0.14
C ALA A 263 13.40 41.44 -1.61
N PHE A 264 13.99 40.32 -2.03
CA PHE A 264 14.24 40.07 -3.46
C PHE A 264 12.94 40.12 -4.27
N ALA A 265 11.89 39.44 -3.80
CA ALA A 265 10.59 39.45 -4.48
C ALA A 265 10.02 40.87 -4.65
N GLY A 266 10.13 41.71 -3.61
CA GLY A 266 9.72 43.11 -3.67
C GLY A 266 10.53 43.94 -4.67
N VAL A 267 11.86 43.80 -4.64
CA VAL A 267 12.79 44.50 -5.56
C VAL A 267 12.53 44.08 -6.99
N ALA A 268 12.38 42.78 -7.22
CA ALA A 268 12.16 42.24 -8.55
C ALA A 268 10.83 42.70 -9.13
N THR A 269 9.76 42.67 -8.34
CA THR A 269 8.44 43.19 -8.75
C THR A 269 8.49 44.67 -9.09
N ALA A 270 9.26 45.49 -8.36
CA ALA A 270 9.40 46.91 -8.65
C ALA A 270 10.25 47.21 -9.91
N CYS A 271 11.14 46.30 -10.29
CA CYS A 271 12.01 46.46 -11.47
C CYS A 271 11.36 45.99 -12.78
N LEU A 272 10.31 45.18 -12.70
CA LEU A 272 9.62 44.59 -13.84
C LEU A 272 8.41 45.43 -14.24
N ARG A 273 8.05 45.39 -15.53
CA ARG A 273 6.87 46.10 -16.05
C ARG A 273 5.62 45.23 -15.94
N GLU A 274 4.46 45.87 -16.12
CA GLU A 274 3.19 45.16 -16.27
C GLU A 274 3.24 44.24 -17.48
N GLY A 275 2.91 42.96 -17.29
CA GLY A 275 2.99 41.91 -18.31
C GLY A 275 4.22 40.99 -18.22
N ASP A 276 5.28 41.39 -17.49
CA ASP A 276 6.40 40.49 -17.21
C ASP A 276 5.99 39.43 -16.19
N VAL A 277 6.50 38.20 -16.34
CA VAL A 277 6.18 37.09 -15.43
C VAL A 277 7.38 36.81 -14.53
N LEU A 278 7.18 36.95 -13.22
CA LEU A 278 8.15 36.61 -12.18
C LEU A 278 7.61 35.49 -11.30
N ALA A 279 8.44 34.48 -11.05
CA ALA A 279 8.07 33.35 -10.22
C ALA A 279 9.22 32.85 -9.35
N ARG A 280 8.88 32.25 -8.21
CA ARG A 280 9.80 31.46 -7.40
C ARG A 280 9.92 30.06 -7.99
N TYR A 281 11.10 29.74 -8.49
CA TYR A 281 11.38 28.49 -9.20
C TYR A 281 11.82 27.37 -8.23
N GLY A 282 12.60 27.73 -7.20
CA GLY A 282 13.14 26.81 -6.21
C GLY A 282 13.23 27.45 -4.82
N GLY A 283 14.09 26.89 -3.96
CA GLY A 283 14.28 27.40 -2.60
C GLY A 283 14.80 28.85 -2.60
N GLU A 284 15.89 29.09 -3.32
CA GLU A 284 16.58 30.38 -3.48
C GLU A 284 16.66 30.84 -4.94
N GLU A 285 15.92 30.16 -5.82
CA GLU A 285 15.94 30.33 -7.26
C GLU A 285 14.64 30.99 -7.74
N PHE A 286 14.77 31.92 -8.66
CA PHE A 286 13.69 32.67 -9.27
C PHE A 286 13.80 32.61 -10.79
N VAL A 287 12.69 32.77 -11.47
CA VAL A 287 12.63 32.78 -12.92
C VAL A 287 11.82 33.98 -13.41
N VAL A 288 12.32 34.61 -14.47
CA VAL A 288 11.68 35.75 -15.13
C VAL A 288 11.47 35.42 -16.60
N LEU A 289 10.27 35.67 -17.08
CA LEU A 289 9.92 35.68 -18.51
C LEU A 289 9.49 37.09 -18.90
N LEU A 290 10.16 37.66 -19.89
CA LEU A 290 9.91 38.98 -20.45
C LEU A 290 9.33 38.82 -21.87
N PRO A 291 8.02 39.03 -22.08
CA PRO A 291 7.43 39.00 -23.42
C PRO A 291 8.01 40.10 -24.32
N ASP A 292 8.13 39.87 -25.63
CA ASP A 292 8.68 40.84 -26.61
C ASP A 292 9.98 41.53 -26.12
N CYS A 293 11.00 40.73 -25.89
CA CYS A 293 12.24 41.15 -25.24
C CYS A 293 13.48 40.58 -25.95
N ASP A 294 14.29 41.47 -26.51
CA ASP A 294 15.57 41.15 -27.15
C ASP A 294 16.70 40.98 -26.13
N THR A 295 17.88 40.62 -26.63
CA THR A 295 19.08 40.39 -25.81
C THR A 295 19.50 41.63 -25.01
N GLU A 296 19.39 42.83 -25.59
CA GLU A 296 19.77 44.08 -24.94
C GLU A 296 18.83 44.43 -23.79
N ARG A 297 17.52 44.34 -24.01
CA ARG A 297 16.48 44.60 -23.00
C ARG A 297 16.55 43.60 -21.86
N LEU A 298 16.72 42.30 -22.16
CA LEU A 298 16.86 41.26 -21.14
C LEU A 298 18.09 41.52 -20.27
N THR A 299 19.24 41.79 -20.91
CA THR A 299 20.50 42.09 -20.20
C THR A 299 20.36 43.32 -19.32
N ALA A 300 19.78 44.40 -19.84
CA ALA A 300 19.55 45.62 -19.08
C ALA A 300 18.60 45.41 -17.87
N CYS A 301 17.57 44.57 -18.04
CA CYS A 301 16.66 44.21 -16.96
C CYS A 301 17.36 43.40 -15.86
N CYS A 302 18.11 42.36 -16.24
CA CYS A 302 18.84 41.53 -15.28
C CYS A 302 19.95 42.28 -14.54
N GLU A 303 20.69 43.17 -15.21
CA GLU A 303 21.68 44.02 -14.55
C GLU A 303 21.03 45.03 -13.60
N ARG A 304 19.89 45.61 -13.99
CA ARG A 304 19.11 46.49 -13.10
C ARG A 304 18.66 45.75 -11.85
N LEU A 305 18.13 44.54 -11.99
CA LEU A 305 17.76 43.67 -10.87
C LEU A 305 18.94 43.36 -9.97
N ARG A 306 20.09 43.01 -10.57
CA ARG A 306 21.31 42.68 -9.84
C ARG A 306 21.80 43.83 -8.97
N ILE A 307 21.89 45.03 -9.56
CA ILE A 307 22.32 46.24 -8.87
C ILE A 307 21.31 46.61 -7.77
N ALA A 308 20.02 46.63 -8.11
CA ALA A 308 18.97 46.98 -7.15
C ALA A 308 18.94 46.03 -5.94
N PHE A 309 19.22 44.74 -6.14
CA PHE A 309 19.30 43.77 -5.04
C PHE A 309 20.54 43.95 -4.16
N THR A 310 21.67 44.38 -4.72
CA THR A 310 22.88 44.68 -3.93
C THR A 310 22.68 45.85 -2.96
N ASP A 311 21.84 46.82 -3.33
CA ASP A 311 21.57 48.02 -2.54
C ASP A 311 20.42 47.86 -1.52
N VAL A 312 19.89 46.64 -1.35
CA VAL A 312 18.79 46.36 -0.42
C VAL A 312 19.26 46.42 1.03
N GLU A 313 18.61 47.28 1.82
CA GLU A 313 18.73 47.27 3.27
C GLU A 313 17.57 46.49 3.91
N LEU A 314 17.91 45.47 4.71
CA LEU A 314 16.94 44.67 5.46
C LEU A 314 16.74 45.26 6.85
N PHE A 315 15.50 45.67 7.16
CA PHE A 315 15.20 46.27 8.46
C PHE A 315 15.42 45.27 9.60
N GLY A 316 16.31 45.63 10.54
CA GLY A 316 16.63 44.79 11.70
C GLY A 316 17.59 43.63 11.43
N LEU A 317 18.11 43.50 10.20
CA LEU A 317 19.02 42.43 9.82
C LEU A 317 20.25 42.98 9.08
N LYS A 318 21.43 42.87 9.68
CA LYS A 318 22.70 43.26 9.02
C LYS A 318 23.27 42.09 8.23
N VAL A 319 22.78 41.90 7.00
CA VAL A 319 23.43 41.04 6.00
C VAL A 319 24.27 41.91 5.09
N ASN A 320 25.58 41.69 5.06
CA ASN A 320 26.47 42.41 4.15
C ASN A 320 26.52 41.67 2.80
N ASN A 321 26.60 42.43 1.71
CA ASN A 321 26.87 41.94 0.35
C ASN A 321 25.81 40.97 -0.19
N LEU A 322 24.53 41.32 -0.09
CA LEU A 322 23.49 40.65 -0.86
C LEU A 322 23.82 40.76 -2.35
N SER A 323 23.78 39.65 -3.07
CA SER A 323 24.06 39.61 -4.49
C SER A 323 23.30 38.46 -5.13
N LEU A 324 23.15 38.54 -6.44
CA LEU A 324 22.51 37.50 -7.23
C LEU A 324 23.34 37.22 -8.47
N SER A 325 23.22 35.99 -8.96
CA SER A 325 23.72 35.58 -10.25
C SER A 325 22.53 35.28 -11.16
N ALA A 326 22.63 35.63 -12.44
CA ALA A 326 21.57 35.38 -13.42
C ALA A 326 22.11 34.70 -14.68
N GLY A 327 21.38 33.68 -15.16
CA GLY A 327 21.58 33.03 -16.44
C GLY A 327 20.46 33.39 -17.40
N MET A 328 20.82 33.95 -18.55
CA MET A 328 19.88 34.54 -19.51
C MET A 328 19.87 33.75 -20.82
N THR A 329 18.72 33.66 -21.46
CA THR A 329 18.56 33.10 -22.80
C THR A 329 17.35 33.74 -23.50
N LEU A 330 17.21 33.50 -24.80
CA LEU A 330 16.01 33.85 -25.56
C LEU A 330 15.17 32.62 -25.82
N LEU A 331 13.86 32.84 -25.85
CA LEU A 331 12.83 31.92 -26.30
C LEU A 331 12.37 32.35 -27.68
N GLU A 332 12.47 31.43 -28.64
CA GLU A 332 12.06 31.63 -30.03
C GLU A 332 10.93 30.67 -30.41
N LEU A 333 10.27 30.94 -31.54
CA LEU A 333 9.19 30.09 -32.04
C LEU A 333 9.72 28.68 -32.34
N GLY A 334 9.14 27.67 -31.69
CA GLY A 334 9.52 26.27 -31.86
C GLY A 334 10.52 25.75 -30.82
N ASP A 335 11.00 26.59 -29.91
CA ASP A 335 11.77 26.15 -28.75
C ASP A 335 10.91 25.28 -27.82
N ASP A 336 11.54 24.27 -27.21
CA ASP A 336 11.01 23.58 -26.05
C ASP A 336 11.37 24.35 -24.77
N LEU A 337 10.40 24.50 -23.86
CA LEU A 337 10.59 25.28 -22.63
C LEU A 337 11.62 24.65 -21.69
N ASP A 338 11.69 23.31 -21.63
CA ASP A 338 12.64 22.62 -20.75
C ASP A 338 14.07 22.80 -21.28
N ASP A 339 14.28 22.73 -22.60
CA ASP A 339 15.57 22.99 -23.24
C ASP A 339 16.04 24.44 -23.02
N ALA A 340 15.12 25.40 -23.13
CA ALA A 340 15.42 26.81 -22.86
C ALA A 340 15.79 27.08 -21.39
N LEU A 341 15.05 26.47 -20.44
CA LEU A 341 15.39 26.53 -19.02
C LEU A 341 16.77 25.92 -18.76
N GLN A 342 17.13 24.85 -19.47
CA GLN A 342 18.46 24.25 -19.37
C GLN A 342 19.56 25.17 -19.91
N ARG A 343 19.34 25.89 -21.02
CA ARG A 343 20.27 26.92 -21.53
C ARG A 343 20.48 28.04 -20.50
N ALA A 344 19.40 28.54 -19.91
CA ALA A 344 19.47 29.55 -18.85
C ALA A 344 20.24 29.04 -17.63
N ASP A 345 20.04 27.78 -17.22
CA ASP A 345 20.74 27.18 -16.08
C ASP A 345 22.25 27.03 -16.35
N GLN A 346 22.64 26.62 -17.55
CA GLN A 346 24.05 26.57 -17.96
C GLN A 346 24.70 27.96 -17.95
N ALA A 347 23.96 28.99 -18.35
CA ALA A 347 24.42 30.37 -18.24
C ALA A 347 24.57 30.80 -16.78
N LEU A 348 23.60 30.47 -15.92
CA LEU A 348 23.63 30.76 -14.48
C LEU A 348 24.83 30.08 -13.80
N TYR A 349 25.10 28.82 -14.16
CA TYR A 349 26.26 28.08 -13.68
C TYR A 349 27.58 28.80 -14.03
N ARG A 350 27.70 29.32 -15.27
CA ARG A 350 28.86 30.12 -15.69
C ARG A 350 28.98 31.41 -14.86
N ALA A 351 27.88 32.13 -14.65
CA ALA A 351 27.87 33.33 -13.80
C ALA A 351 28.38 33.04 -12.38
N LYS A 352 27.90 31.95 -11.75
CA LYS A 352 28.35 31.52 -10.42
C LYS A 352 29.83 31.14 -10.41
N ARG A 353 30.31 30.41 -11.42
CA ARG A 353 31.70 29.95 -11.52
C ARG A 353 32.67 31.10 -11.70
N ASP A 354 32.30 32.10 -12.49
CA ASP A 354 33.22 33.18 -12.87
C ASP A 354 33.35 34.26 -11.77
N GLY A 355 32.66 34.09 -10.64
CA GLY A 355 32.86 34.90 -9.43
C GLY A 355 31.58 35.48 -8.84
N ARG A 356 30.40 34.98 -9.23
CA ARG A 356 29.08 35.42 -8.73
C ARG A 356 28.81 36.91 -8.99
N ASN A 357 27.68 37.42 -8.48
CA ASN A 357 27.24 38.80 -8.63
C ASN A 357 27.33 39.30 -10.08
N ARG A 358 26.81 38.52 -11.03
CA ARG A 358 26.86 38.83 -12.46
C ARG A 358 25.77 38.14 -13.27
N CYS A 359 25.54 38.68 -14.46
CA CYS A 359 24.71 38.05 -15.46
C CYS A 359 25.58 37.34 -16.52
N ALA A 360 25.16 36.18 -16.98
CA ALA A 360 25.75 35.48 -18.12
C ALA A 360 24.64 35.02 -19.06
N ALA A 361 24.96 34.83 -20.34
CA ALA A 361 23.95 34.49 -21.36
C ALA A 361 24.32 33.27 -22.21
N ALA A 362 23.30 32.58 -22.68
CA ALA A 362 23.35 31.55 -23.71
C ALA A 362 22.37 31.97 -24.83
N TRP A 363 22.88 32.65 -25.85
CA TRP A 363 22.06 33.18 -26.95
C TRP A 363 21.86 32.17 -28.09
N GLU A 364 22.76 31.21 -28.25
CA GLU A 364 22.69 30.20 -29.31
C GLU A 364 21.95 28.95 -28.80
N ASN A 365 21.05 28.43 -29.64
CA ASN A 365 20.61 27.05 -29.53
C ASN A 365 21.83 26.18 -29.82
N VAL A 366 22.27 25.40 -28.83
CA VAL A 366 23.29 24.38 -29.05
C VAL A 366 22.61 23.32 -29.90
N ASP A 367 22.85 23.35 -31.21
CA ASP A 367 22.38 22.34 -32.15
C ASP A 367 22.71 20.93 -31.62
N ALA A 368 21.73 20.04 -31.74
CA ALA A 368 21.75 18.63 -31.33
C ALA A 368 22.86 17.80 -31.99
#